data_AF-A0A4Q3EBQ0-F1
#
_entry.id   AF-A0A4Q3EBQ0-F1
#
_cell.length_a   1.000
_cell.length_b   1.000
_cell.length_c   1.000
_cell.angle_alpha   90.00
_cell.angle_beta   90.00
_cell.angle_gamma   90.00
#
_symmetry.space_group_name_H-M   'P 1'
#
loop_
_entity.id
_entity.type
_entity.pdbx_description
1 polymer ?
#
loop_
_entity_poly.entity_id
_entity_poly.type
_entity_poly.pdbx_seq_one_letter_code
_entity_poly.pdbx_strand_id
1 'polypeptide(L)' 'MATKIFKHIQSTIVPLQVENIDTDQIIPARFLKATTREGFGQNLFCDWRFDINGKPKQEFILN' A
#
# COMPACT_ATOMS: atom_id res chain seq x y z
N MET A 1 14.44 9.98 14.55
CA MET A 1 13.99 8.63 14.13
C MET A 1 14.56 7.64 15.12
N ALA A 2 13.73 6.97 15.91
CA ALA A 2 14.22 5.91 16.80
C ALA A 2 14.50 4.66 15.96
N THR A 3 15.73 4.15 16.01
CA THR A 3 16.09 2.89 15.35
C THR A 3 15.35 1.76 16.04
N LYS A 4 14.39 1.14 15.33
CA LYS A 4 13.66 -0.02 15.84
C LYS A 4 14.53 -1.25 15.59
N ILE A 5 15.02 -1.89 16.65
CA ILE A 5 15.83 -3.11 16.53
C ILE A 5 14.93 -4.23 15.99
N PHE A 6 15.27 -4.74 14.81
CA PHE A 6 14.63 -5.91 14.22
C PHE A 6 15.26 -7.19 14.81
N LYS A 7 14.45 -8.08 15.40
CA LYS A 7 14.92 -9.35 15.96
C LYS A 7 14.30 -10.54 15.24
N HIS A 8 13.00 -10.72 15.44
CA HIS A 8 12.23 -11.82 14.89
C HIS A 8 10.81 -11.33 14.59
N ILE A 9 10.29 -11.69 13.41
CA ILE A 9 8.89 -11.47 13.01
C ILE A 9 8.33 -12.80 12.52
N GLN A 10 7.17 -13.18 13.06
CA GLN A 10 6.35 -14.26 12.54
C GLN A 10 4.98 -13.67 12.18
N SER A 11 4.60 -13.77 10.91
CA SER A 11 3.38 -13.19 10.37
C SER A 11 2.89 -14.02 9.19
N THR A 12 1.62 -13.84 8.84
CA THR A 12 1.08 -14.28 7.55
C THR A 12 1.66 -13.47 6.41
N ILE A 13 1.61 -14.04 5.21
CA ILE A 13 2.08 -13.41 3.96
C ILE A 13 0.91 -13.21 3.01
N VAL A 14 1.07 -12.25 2.09
CA VAL A 14 0.17 -12.07 0.95
C VAL A 14 1.03 -12.11 -0.32
N PRO A 15 0.88 -13.13 -1.19
CA PRO A 15 1.66 -13.23 -2.41
C PRO A 15 1.14 -12.24 -3.46
N LEU A 16 2.01 -11.40 -4.02
CA LEU A 16 1.69 -10.47 -5.08
C LEU A 16 2.57 -10.76 -6.30
N GLN A 17 2.04 -11.51 -7.27
CA GLN A 17 2.77 -11.96 -8.46
C GLN A 17 2.75 -10.91 -9.57
N VAL A 18 3.37 -9.76 -9.30
CA VAL A 18 3.50 -8.65 -10.26
C VAL A 18 4.95 -8.22 -10.31
N GLU A 19 5.52 -8.14 -11.52
CA GLU A 19 6.87 -7.64 -11.74
C GLU A 19 6.87 -6.13 -11.97
N ASN A 20 8.02 -5.49 -11.75
CA ASN A 20 8.25 -4.07 -12.06
C ASN A 20 7.24 -3.12 -11.39
N ILE A 21 6.89 -3.40 -10.13
CA ILE A 21 6.02 -2.53 -9.36
C ILE A 21 6.71 -1.18 -9.15
N ASP A 22 6.15 -0.10 -9.70
CA ASP A 22 6.70 1.26 -9.60
C ASP A 22 6.17 2.05 -8.39
N THR A 23 6.71 3.24 -8.16
CA THR A 23 6.36 4.07 -7.01
C THR A 23 4.93 4.59 -7.05
N ASP A 24 4.39 4.90 -8.22
CA ASP A 24 3.01 5.39 -8.36
C ASP A 24 2.00 4.25 -8.16
N GLN A 25 2.37 3.02 -8.53
CA GLN A 25 1.57 1.83 -8.22
C GLN A 25 1.52 1.55 -6.72
N ILE A 26 2.65 1.66 -6.01
CA ILE A 26 2.69 1.53 -4.54
C ILE A 26 1.87 2.65 -3.90
N ILE A 27 2.09 3.88 -4.34
CA ILE A 27 1.36 5.05 -3.86
C ILE A 27 1.31 6.15 -4.92
N PRO A 28 0.12 6.48 -5.44
CA PRO A 28 0.02 7.51 -6.47
C PRO A 28 0.45 8.89 -5.97
N ALA A 29 1.21 9.63 -6.79
CA ALA A 29 1.74 10.96 -6.45
C ALA A 29 0.68 11.97 -5.97
N ARG A 30 -0.58 11.81 -6.41
CA ARG A 30 -1.72 12.66 -5.98
C ARG A 30 -1.94 12.66 -4.46
N PHE A 31 -1.52 11.60 -3.75
CA PHE A 31 -1.64 11.49 -2.31
C PHE A 31 -0.42 12.06 -1.55
N LEU A 32 0.67 12.38 -2.25
CA LEU A 32 1.92 12.90 -1.65
C LEU A 32 1.88 14.41 -1.35
N LYS A 33 0.70 15.02 -1.41
CA LYS A 33 0.48 16.44 -1.02
C LYS A 33 0.21 16.62 0.48
N ALA A 34 0.10 15.52 1.23
CA ALA A 34 -0.14 15.58 2.67
C ALA A 34 1.04 16.22 3.42
N THR A 35 0.73 17.06 4.39
CA THR A 35 1.72 17.70 5.27
C THR A 35 2.12 16.81 6.45
N THR A 36 1.37 15.73 6.70
CA THR A 36 1.62 14.75 7.78
C THR A 36 1.94 13.38 7.20
N ARG A 37 2.58 12.53 8.02
CA ARG A 37 2.98 11.15 7.65
C ARG A 37 1.89 10.11 7.90
N GLU A 38 0.70 10.55 8.31
CA GLU A 38 -0.41 9.69 8.71
C GLU A 38 -1.31 9.36 7.51
N GLY A 39 -2.07 8.28 7.61
CA GLY A 39 -3.09 7.94 6.61
C GLY A 39 -2.59 7.34 5.28
N PHE A 40 -1.29 7.38 5.01
CA PHE A 40 -0.72 6.83 3.76
C PHE A 40 -1.03 5.34 3.52
N GLY A 41 -1.19 4.54 4.58
CA GLY A 41 -1.55 3.13 4.45
C GLY A 41 -2.91 2.89 3.79
N GLN A 42 -3.84 3.85 3.86
CA GLN A 42 -5.14 3.74 3.18
C GLN A 42 -4.99 3.87 1.65
N ASN A 43 -3.94 4.57 1.21
CA ASN A 43 -3.67 4.84 -0.20
C ASN A 43 -2.65 3.86 -0.82
N LEU A 44 -2.14 2.90 -0.05
CA LEU A 44 -1.27 1.82 -0.54
C LEU A 44 -2.00 1.07 -1.66
N PHE A 45 -1.38 0.95 -2.84
CA PHE A 45 -1.96 0.29 -4.01
C PHE A 45 -3.36 0.81 -4.38
N CYS A 46 -3.64 2.10 -4.18
CA CYS A 46 -4.98 2.68 -4.33
C CYS A 46 -5.68 2.30 -5.64
N ASP A 47 -4.98 2.45 -6.78
CA ASP A 47 -5.54 2.17 -8.11
C ASP A 47 -5.82 0.67 -8.35
N TRP A 48 -5.14 -0.21 -7.61
CA TRP A 48 -5.36 -1.66 -7.64
C TRP A 48 -6.41 -2.11 -6.63
N ARG A 49 -6.51 -1.42 -5.49
CA ARG A 49 -7.45 -1.74 -4.41
C ARG A 49 -8.85 -1.23 -4.67
N PHE A 50 -9.02 -0.08 -5.31
CA PHE A 50 -10.32 0.59 -5.39
C PHE A 50 -10.78 0.82 -6.83
N ASP A 51 -12.10 0.80 -7.05
CA ASP A 51 -12.74 1.23 -8.29
C ASP A 51 -12.94 2.76 -8.33
N ILE A 52 -13.54 3.27 -9.41
CA ILE A 52 -13.84 4.70 -9.58
C ILE A 52 -14.83 5.25 -8.54
N ASN A 53 -15.62 4.38 -7.91
CA ASN A 53 -16.58 4.73 -6.88
C ASN A 53 -15.96 4.62 -5.47
N GLY A 54 -14.67 4.29 -5.37
CA GLY A 54 -13.96 4.07 -4.11
C GLY A 54 -14.28 2.73 -3.43
N LYS A 55 -14.92 1.79 -4.13
CA LYS A 55 -15.22 0.46 -3.59
C LYS A 55 -14.03 -0.48 -3.74
N PRO A 56 -13.77 -1.38 -2.77
CA PRO A 56 -12.72 -2.38 -2.90
C PRO A 56 -12.97 -3.33 -4.08
N LYS A 57 -11.96 -3.55 -4.91
CA LYS A 57 -11.94 -4.56 -5.96
C LYS A 57 -11.73 -5.94 -5.33
N GLN A 58 -12.66 -6.87 -5.55
CA GLN A 58 -12.60 -8.21 -4.95
C GLN A 58 -11.47 -9.06 -5.50
N GLU A 59 -10.98 -8.72 -6.70
CA GLU A 59 -9.92 -9.43 -7.41
C GLU A 59 -8.52 -9.10 -6.88
N PHE A 60 -8.39 -8.02 -6.10
CA PHE A 60 -7.08 -7.60 -5.58
C PHE A 60 -6.78 -8.25 -4.24
N ILE A 61 -5.64 -8.94 -4.18
CA ILE A 61 -5.29 -9.87 -3.09
C ILE A 61 -5.08 -9.25 -1.70
N LEU A 62 -5.02 -7.92 -1.59
CA LEU A 62 -4.90 -7.19 -0.32
C LEU A 62 -6.23 -6.61 0.19
N ASN A 63 -7.35 -6.87 -0.49
CA ASN A 63 -8.69 -6.50 -0.04
C ASN A 63 -9.40 -7.69 0.63
#